data_AF-F3SIG6-F1
#
_entry.id   AF-F3SIG6-F1
#
_cell.length_a   1.000
_cell.length_b   1.000
_cell.length_c   1.000
_cell.angle_alpha   90.00
_cell.angle_beta   90.00
_cell.angle_gamma   90.00
#
_symmetry.space_group_name_H-M   'P 1'
#
loop_
_entity.id
_entity.type
_entity.pdbx_description
1 polymer ?
#
loop_
_entity_poly.entity_id
_entity_poly.type
_entity_poly.pdbx_seq_one_letter_code
_entity_poly.pdbx_strand_id
1 'polypeptide(L)'
;MTRIGFMSDLHLDSNQFGDFEQQTLRHLLKEEGIDHLHIAGDLSNDLAKISLPFLETLKQEIPLSFNLGNHDMLGLSEQEISNYDFQVQQFGQTKLVSFSGWYDYSFVPEKSKEEHLRTKTNFWFDRRLERQLDDPSITAQILQELEKLLATLDGPIIVALHFVPHQDFLYDHPYFQRFNAFLGSQAFHQLFVKYRVKEVVFGHLHHRHQSRVIEGVRYHMRPLGYIREWELTRNFFNDFPQYKIPQMYRLHKRYNAVKDLAEFRDYKKKHLAAELRDALTVIEVQ
;
A
#
# COMPACT_ATOMS: atom_id res chain seq x y z
N MET A 1 -11.13 -15.32 -18.40
CA MET A 1 -9.92 -14.56 -18.06
C MET A 1 -10.34 -13.20 -17.55
N THR A 2 -10.09 -12.95 -16.28
CA THR A 2 -10.37 -11.68 -15.59
C THR A 2 -9.03 -11.01 -15.27
N ARG A 3 -8.88 -9.75 -15.63
CA ARG A 3 -7.71 -8.91 -15.34
C ARG A 3 -7.97 -8.11 -14.07
N ILE A 4 -7.31 -8.48 -12.98
CA ILE A 4 -7.43 -7.81 -11.69
C ILE A 4 -6.28 -6.82 -11.55
N GLY A 5 -6.62 -5.53 -11.44
CA GLY A 5 -5.68 -4.46 -11.15
C GLY A 5 -5.54 -4.26 -9.65
N PHE A 6 -4.33 -3.95 -9.19
CA PHE A 6 -4.03 -3.66 -7.79
C PHE A 6 -3.23 -2.36 -7.67
N MET A 7 -3.64 -1.52 -6.72
CA MET A 7 -2.92 -0.30 -6.34
C MET A 7 -2.91 -0.16 -4.81
N SER A 8 -2.03 0.67 -4.27
CA SER A 8 -2.02 1.01 -2.84
C SER A 8 -1.37 2.39 -2.63
N ASP A 9 -1.52 2.93 -1.43
CA ASP A 9 -0.83 4.16 -0.99
C ASP A 9 -1.15 5.34 -1.92
N LEU A 10 -2.43 5.49 -2.27
CA LEU A 10 -2.89 6.58 -3.13
C LEU A 10 -2.76 7.94 -2.43
N HIS A 11 -2.87 7.98 -1.10
CA HIS A 11 -2.75 9.20 -0.27
C HIS A 11 -3.45 10.41 -0.90
N LEU A 12 -4.73 10.25 -1.22
CA LEU A 12 -5.56 11.18 -2.00
C LEU A 12 -5.48 12.62 -1.49
N ASP A 13 -5.47 12.78 -0.16
CA ASP A 13 -5.37 14.05 0.56
C ASP A 13 -3.99 14.72 0.39
N SER A 14 -2.93 13.93 0.43
CA SER A 14 -1.54 14.40 0.36
C SER A 14 -1.06 14.62 -1.07
N ASN A 15 -1.62 13.89 -2.02
CA ASN A 15 -1.24 13.90 -3.43
C ASN A 15 -2.04 14.89 -4.28
N GLN A 16 -2.98 15.62 -3.67
CA GLN A 16 -3.90 16.52 -4.36
C GLN A 16 -4.60 15.78 -5.50
N PHE A 17 -5.17 14.62 -5.20
CA PHE A 17 -5.74 13.70 -6.17
C PHE A 17 -7.14 14.15 -6.59
N GLY A 18 -7.19 15.23 -7.37
CA GLY A 18 -8.42 15.88 -7.82
C GLY A 18 -8.96 15.29 -9.13
N ASP A 19 -9.87 16.03 -9.77
CA ASP A 19 -10.60 15.57 -10.95
C ASP A 19 -9.69 15.10 -12.09
N PHE A 20 -8.58 15.80 -12.34
CA PHE A 20 -7.64 15.43 -13.40
C PHE A 20 -6.95 14.09 -13.09
N GLU A 21 -6.47 13.90 -11.86
CA GLU A 21 -5.82 12.66 -11.44
C GLU A 21 -6.79 11.49 -11.49
N GLN A 22 -8.02 11.69 -11.01
CA GLN A 22 -9.08 10.68 -11.04
C GLN A 22 -9.47 10.31 -12.48
N GLN A 23 -9.64 11.29 -13.38
CA GLN A 23 -9.91 11.03 -14.80
C GLN A 23 -8.75 10.29 -15.48
N THR A 24 -7.51 10.65 -15.15
CA THR A 24 -6.32 9.97 -15.67
C THR A 24 -6.29 8.51 -15.23
N LEU A 25 -6.56 8.24 -13.94
CA LEU A 25 -6.67 6.87 -13.42
C LEU A 25 -7.77 6.09 -14.13
N ARG A 26 -8.98 6.66 -14.25
CA ARG A 26 -10.10 6.00 -14.94
C ARG A 26 -9.78 5.66 -16.39
N HIS A 27 -9.12 6.57 -17.11
CA HIS A 27 -8.71 6.33 -18.49
C HIS A 27 -7.68 5.21 -18.57
N LEU A 28 -6.67 5.25 -17.71
CA LEU A 28 -5.65 4.21 -17.61
C LEU A 28 -6.27 2.83 -17.34
N LEU A 29 -7.18 2.71 -16.37
CA LEU A 29 -7.81 1.42 -16.05
C LEU A 29 -8.58 0.84 -17.25
N LYS A 30 -9.21 1.69 -18.07
CA LYS A 30 -9.88 1.27 -19.32
C LYS A 30 -8.88 0.89 -20.40
N GLU A 31 -7.81 1.67 -20.56
CA GLU A 31 -6.73 1.41 -21.52
C GLU A 31 -6.03 0.06 -21.22
N GLU A 32 -5.78 -0.23 -19.95
CA GLU A 32 -5.18 -1.48 -19.48
C GLU A 32 -6.17 -2.66 -19.44
N GLY A 33 -7.44 -2.44 -19.80
CA GLY A 33 -8.48 -3.46 -19.83
C GLY A 33 -8.67 -4.14 -18.47
N ILE A 34 -8.71 -3.37 -17.38
CA ILE A 34 -8.91 -3.91 -16.03
C ILE A 34 -10.39 -4.23 -15.81
N ASP A 35 -10.67 -5.47 -15.39
CA ASP A 35 -12.03 -5.95 -15.12
C ASP A 35 -12.45 -5.72 -13.66
N HIS A 36 -11.48 -5.72 -12.74
CA HIS A 36 -11.70 -5.47 -11.31
C HIS A 36 -10.49 -4.74 -10.72
N LEU A 37 -10.72 -3.72 -9.89
CA LEU A 37 -9.67 -3.02 -9.16
C LEU A 37 -9.70 -3.36 -7.66
N HIS A 38 -8.56 -3.73 -7.09
CA HIS A 38 -8.38 -3.81 -5.65
C HIS A 38 -7.41 -2.72 -5.16
N ILE A 39 -7.79 -1.99 -4.11
CA ILE A 39 -6.91 -0.99 -3.47
C ILE A 39 -6.45 -1.49 -2.10
N ALA A 40 -5.15 -1.78 -1.96
CA ALA A 40 -4.55 -2.42 -0.79
C ALA A 40 -4.10 -1.41 0.28
N GLY A 41 -5.03 -0.55 0.70
CA GLY A 41 -4.84 0.40 1.79
C GLY A 41 -4.13 1.71 1.44
N ASP A 42 -4.13 2.60 2.43
CA ASP A 42 -3.60 3.95 2.42
C ASP A 42 -4.20 4.82 1.31
N LEU A 43 -5.53 4.90 1.30
CA LEU A 43 -6.24 5.83 0.43
C LEU A 43 -6.13 7.26 0.95
N SER A 44 -6.36 7.50 2.24
CA SER A 44 -6.19 8.84 2.85
C SER A 44 -6.20 8.79 4.38
N ASN A 45 -5.97 9.94 5.03
CA ASN A 45 -6.15 10.07 6.48
C ASN A 45 -7.61 10.28 6.94
N ASP A 46 -8.59 10.28 6.03
CA ASP A 46 -10.01 10.43 6.36
C ASP A 46 -10.85 9.50 5.49
N LEU A 47 -11.04 8.27 5.99
CA LEU A 47 -11.79 7.23 5.28
C LEU A 47 -13.18 7.72 4.90
N ALA A 48 -13.91 8.35 5.83
CA ALA A 48 -15.31 8.69 5.65
C ALA A 48 -15.54 9.84 4.66
N LYS A 49 -14.71 10.90 4.71
CA LYS A 49 -14.94 12.11 3.91
C LYS A 49 -14.13 12.16 2.61
N ILE A 50 -13.06 11.38 2.49
CA ILE A 50 -12.18 11.41 1.31
C ILE A 50 -12.20 10.07 0.59
N SER A 51 -11.82 8.98 1.28
CA SER A 51 -11.64 7.67 0.63
C SER A 51 -12.96 7.08 0.14
N LEU A 52 -14.00 7.00 0.98
CA LEU A 52 -15.29 6.40 0.61
C LEU A 52 -15.98 7.15 -0.54
N PRO A 53 -16.08 8.50 -0.58
CA PRO A 53 -16.64 9.22 -1.73
C PRO A 53 -15.88 8.97 -3.04
N PHE A 54 -14.55 8.90 -2.97
CA PHE A 54 -13.71 8.55 -4.13
C PHE A 54 -14.02 7.13 -4.63
N LEU A 55 -14.07 6.16 -3.70
CA LEU A 55 -14.38 4.76 -4.01
C LEU A 55 -15.78 4.62 -4.62
N GLU A 56 -16.81 5.25 -4.04
CA GLU A 56 -18.19 5.19 -4.56
C GLU A 56 -18.30 5.76 -5.97
N THR A 57 -17.54 6.80 -6.28
CA THR A 57 -17.47 7.37 -7.63
C THR A 57 -16.79 6.40 -8.60
N LEU A 58 -15.64 5.83 -8.21
CA LEU A 58 -14.88 4.92 -9.06
C LEU A 58 -15.62 3.60 -9.31
N LYS A 59 -16.43 3.14 -8.34
CA LYS A 59 -17.25 1.92 -8.42
C LYS A 59 -18.31 1.97 -9.51
N GLN A 60 -18.70 3.17 -9.96
CA GLN A 60 -19.62 3.34 -11.08
C GLN A 60 -19.01 2.96 -12.44
N GLU A 61 -17.68 2.80 -12.50
CA GLU A 61 -16.98 2.51 -13.75
C GLU A 61 -16.27 1.18 -13.78
N ILE A 62 -15.87 0.67 -12.62
CA ILE A 62 -15.16 -0.59 -12.50
C ILE A 62 -15.56 -1.29 -11.21
N PRO A 63 -15.85 -2.61 -11.24
CA PRO A 63 -15.94 -3.41 -10.03
C PRO A 63 -14.70 -3.19 -9.15
N LEU A 64 -14.92 -2.90 -7.87
CA LEU A 64 -13.81 -2.60 -6.97
C LEU A 64 -14.01 -3.14 -5.56
N SER A 65 -12.87 -3.36 -4.92
CA SER A 65 -12.75 -3.72 -3.51
C SER A 65 -11.52 -3.06 -2.91
N PHE A 66 -11.40 -3.05 -1.58
CA PHE A 66 -10.25 -2.51 -0.89
C PHE A 66 -10.10 -3.15 0.50
N ASN A 67 -8.91 -3.06 1.07
CA ASN A 67 -8.67 -3.21 2.50
C ASN A 67 -8.10 -1.90 3.06
N LEU A 68 -8.07 -1.76 4.39
CA LEU A 68 -7.51 -0.57 5.03
C LEU A 68 -5.98 -0.64 5.08
N GLY A 69 -5.34 0.52 4.98
CA GLY A 69 -3.99 0.76 5.46
C GLY A 69 -4.00 1.47 6.80
N ASN A 70 -2.83 1.76 7.37
CA ASN A 70 -2.73 2.43 8.67
C ASN A 70 -3.27 3.86 8.63
N HIS A 71 -3.17 4.55 7.48
CA HIS A 71 -3.71 5.89 7.34
C HIS A 71 -5.25 5.91 7.31
N ASP A 72 -5.86 4.89 6.68
CA ASP A 72 -7.31 4.78 6.59
C ASP A 72 -7.97 4.49 7.96
N MET A 73 -7.22 3.88 8.88
CA MET A 73 -7.68 3.55 10.24
C MET A 73 -7.79 4.78 11.15
N LEU A 74 -7.30 5.96 10.72
CA LEU A 74 -7.30 7.15 11.56
C LEU A 74 -8.72 7.58 11.94
N GLY A 75 -9.00 7.60 13.24
CA GLY A 75 -10.29 8.01 13.78
C GLY A 75 -11.37 6.91 13.77
N LEU A 76 -11.03 5.67 13.40
CA LEU A 76 -11.93 4.52 13.47
C LEU A 76 -11.80 3.77 14.80
N SER A 77 -12.90 3.18 15.26
CA SER A 77 -12.91 2.20 16.36
C SER A 77 -12.45 0.81 15.89
N GLU A 78 -12.05 -0.07 16.82
CA GLU A 78 -11.70 -1.47 16.48
C GLU A 78 -12.83 -2.22 15.76
N GLN A 79 -14.08 -1.93 16.12
CA GLN A 79 -15.22 -2.55 15.45
C GLN A 79 -15.35 -2.06 14.00
N GLU A 80 -15.09 -0.78 13.74
CA GLU A 80 -15.10 -0.25 12.38
C GLU A 80 -13.94 -0.82 11.56
N ILE A 81 -12.73 -0.91 12.13
CA ILE A 81 -11.57 -1.51 11.46
C ILE A 81 -11.86 -2.97 11.08
N SER A 82 -12.35 -3.77 12.02
CA SER A 82 -12.63 -5.20 11.77
C SER A 82 -13.72 -5.45 10.73
N ASN A 83 -14.64 -4.51 10.50
CA ASN A 83 -15.65 -4.63 9.44
C ASN A 83 -15.04 -4.64 8.02
N TYR A 84 -13.82 -4.14 7.84
CA TYR A 84 -13.12 -4.11 6.55
C TYR A 84 -12.08 -5.24 6.39
N ASP A 85 -11.79 -5.98 7.45
CA ASP A 85 -10.82 -7.08 7.40
C ASP A 85 -11.43 -8.37 6.84
N PHE A 86 -10.56 -9.27 6.37
CA PHE A 86 -10.85 -10.63 5.91
C PHE A 86 -11.97 -10.76 4.87
N GLN A 87 -11.90 -9.96 3.82
CA GLN A 87 -12.80 -10.07 2.66
C GLN A 87 -12.30 -11.15 1.70
N VAL A 88 -13.22 -11.94 1.12
CA VAL A 88 -12.91 -12.93 0.09
C VAL A 88 -13.74 -12.66 -1.15
N GLN A 89 -13.06 -12.44 -2.26
CA GLN A 89 -13.67 -12.31 -3.59
C GLN A 89 -13.31 -13.53 -4.44
N GLN A 90 -14.24 -13.97 -5.27
CA GLN A 90 -14.05 -15.14 -6.12
C GLN A 90 -14.04 -14.76 -7.60
N PHE A 91 -12.99 -15.18 -8.29
CA PHE A 91 -12.79 -15.01 -9.72
C PHE A 91 -12.55 -16.39 -10.34
N GLY A 92 -13.62 -17.01 -10.85
CA GLY A 92 -13.58 -18.40 -11.28
C GLY A 92 -13.21 -19.33 -10.11
N GLN A 93 -12.07 -20.01 -10.23
CA GLN A 93 -11.52 -20.84 -9.14
C GLN A 93 -10.58 -20.07 -8.20
N THR A 94 -10.15 -18.88 -8.58
CA THR A 94 -9.18 -18.08 -7.80
C THR A 94 -9.91 -17.28 -6.73
N LYS A 95 -9.31 -17.21 -5.53
CA LYS A 95 -9.80 -16.41 -4.42
C LYS A 95 -8.84 -15.24 -4.18
N LEU A 96 -9.37 -14.04 -4.09
CA LEU A 96 -8.66 -12.89 -3.57
C LEU A 96 -9.05 -12.70 -2.10
N VAL A 97 -8.10 -12.94 -1.21
CA VAL A 97 -8.23 -12.69 0.23
C VAL A 97 -7.61 -11.34 0.53
N SER A 98 -8.37 -10.41 1.09
CA SER A 98 -7.88 -9.08 1.45
C SER A 98 -8.13 -8.76 2.92
N PHE A 99 -7.10 -8.25 3.59
CA PHE A 99 -7.14 -7.83 4.99
C PHE A 99 -6.04 -6.79 5.22
N SER A 100 -6.12 -6.01 6.29
CA SER A 100 -5.20 -4.89 6.49
C SER A 100 -3.78 -5.36 6.81
N GLY A 101 -3.64 -6.33 7.72
CA GLY A 101 -2.36 -6.72 8.31
C GLY A 101 -1.95 -5.80 9.47
N TRP A 102 -0.82 -6.10 10.10
CA TRP A 102 -0.21 -5.26 11.15
C TRP A 102 1.27 -5.63 11.33
N TYR A 103 1.90 -5.24 12.44
CA TYR A 103 3.30 -5.53 12.76
C TYR A 103 3.52 -5.93 14.22
N ASP A 104 4.56 -6.71 14.47
CA ASP A 104 4.88 -7.29 15.78
C ASP A 104 6.32 -6.98 16.25
N TYR A 105 6.98 -6.04 15.56
CA TYR A 105 8.39 -5.67 15.75
C TYR A 105 9.42 -6.76 15.43
N SER A 106 9.00 -7.92 14.90
CA SER A 106 9.87 -9.07 14.63
C SER A 106 10.99 -8.79 13.62
N PHE A 107 10.82 -7.77 12.78
CA PHE A 107 11.84 -7.33 11.82
C PHE A 107 13.02 -6.55 12.44
N VAL A 108 12.96 -6.24 13.73
CA VAL A 108 14.03 -5.56 14.48
C VAL A 108 14.15 -6.23 15.87
N PRO A 109 14.53 -7.52 15.92
CA PRO A 109 14.48 -8.33 17.14
C PRO A 109 15.56 -7.95 18.17
N GLU A 110 16.58 -7.20 17.76
CA GLU A 110 17.70 -6.78 18.61
C GLU A 110 17.33 -5.68 19.61
N LYS A 111 16.15 -5.06 19.49
CA LYS A 111 15.67 -3.99 20.36
C LYS A 111 14.58 -4.45 21.31
N SER A 112 14.52 -3.83 22.49
CA SER A 112 13.48 -4.12 23.47
C SER A 112 12.11 -3.57 23.05
N LYS A 113 11.04 -4.10 23.65
CA LYS A 113 9.66 -3.59 23.46
C LYS A 113 9.59 -2.09 23.80
N GLU A 114 10.25 -1.66 24.87
CA GLU A 114 10.28 -0.26 25.31
C GLU A 114 10.97 0.65 24.29
N GLU A 115 12.03 0.18 23.62
CA GLU A 115 12.72 0.93 22.58
C GLU A 115 11.86 1.10 21.32
N HIS A 116 11.12 0.06 20.95
CA HIS A 116 10.13 0.11 19.87
C HIS A 116 9.02 1.11 20.19
N LEU A 117 8.42 1.02 21.38
CA LEU A 117 7.38 1.96 21.82
C LEU A 117 7.88 3.41 21.84
N ARG A 118 9.09 3.66 22.36
CA ARG A 118 9.70 5.00 22.34
C ARG A 118 9.88 5.50 20.92
N THR A 119 10.30 4.64 19.98
CA THR A 119 10.47 5.04 18.57
C THR A 119 9.12 5.33 17.92
N LYS A 120 8.11 4.47 18.14
CA LYS A 120 6.75 4.64 17.63
C LYS A 120 6.16 5.98 18.09
N THR A 121 6.16 6.24 19.40
CA THR A 121 5.61 7.46 20.01
C THR A 121 6.27 8.74 19.52
N ASN A 122 7.56 8.72 19.19
CA ASN A 122 8.26 9.92 18.74
C ASN A 122 8.13 10.18 17.23
N PHE A 123 8.09 9.12 16.42
CA PHE A 123 8.36 9.26 14.99
C PHE A 123 7.34 8.59 14.07
N TRP A 124 6.67 7.54 14.51
CA TRP A 124 5.83 6.71 13.64
C TRP A 124 4.38 7.20 13.58
N PHE A 125 3.75 7.15 12.40
CA PHE A 125 2.40 7.68 12.20
C PHE A 125 1.38 7.02 13.14
N ASP A 126 1.50 5.70 13.31
CA ASP A 126 0.51 4.87 14.03
C ASP A 126 0.42 5.17 15.52
N ARG A 127 1.28 6.06 16.06
CA ARG A 127 1.08 6.65 17.40
C ARG A 127 -0.24 7.42 17.53
N ARG A 128 -0.84 7.81 16.39
CA ARG A 128 -2.11 8.53 16.31
C ARG A 128 -3.32 7.59 16.32
N LEU A 129 -3.10 6.28 16.20
CA LEU A 129 -4.16 5.29 16.16
C LEU A 129 -4.42 4.79 17.58
N GLU A 130 -5.68 4.81 17.98
CA GLU A 130 -6.13 4.23 19.23
C GLU A 130 -6.48 2.76 19.01
N ARG A 131 -5.60 1.87 19.49
CA ARG A 131 -5.80 0.43 19.41
C ARG A 131 -5.99 -0.18 20.79
N GLN A 132 -6.84 -1.20 20.92
CA GLN A 132 -7.19 -1.81 22.22
C GLN A 132 -6.10 -2.74 22.78
N LEU A 133 -5.30 -3.34 21.88
CA LEU A 133 -4.23 -4.28 22.23
C LEU A 133 -2.87 -3.73 21.80
N ASP A 134 -1.79 -4.32 22.30
CA ASP A 134 -0.46 -3.98 21.79
C ASP A 134 -0.21 -4.57 20.39
N ASP A 135 0.73 -3.98 19.65
CA ASP A 135 0.98 -4.32 18.24
C ASP A 135 1.28 -5.83 18.03
N PRO A 136 2.10 -6.51 18.86
CA PRO A 136 2.28 -7.96 18.76
C PRO A 136 0.99 -8.77 19.00
N SER A 137 0.16 -8.37 19.97
CA SER A 137 -1.09 -9.07 20.27
C SER A 137 -2.11 -8.94 19.14
N ILE A 138 -2.22 -7.75 18.54
CA ILE A 138 -3.05 -7.50 17.34
C ILE A 138 -2.58 -8.39 16.19
N THR A 139 -1.27 -8.39 15.92
CA THR A 139 -0.69 -9.19 14.83
C THR A 139 -0.94 -10.68 15.04
N ALA A 140 -0.81 -11.18 16.28
CA ALA A 140 -1.10 -12.57 16.60
C ALA A 140 -2.57 -12.95 16.35
N GLN A 141 -3.53 -12.06 16.68
CA GLN A 141 -4.95 -12.28 16.38
C GLN A 141 -5.22 -12.32 14.88
N ILE A 142 -4.67 -11.37 14.12
CA ILE A 142 -4.78 -11.32 12.66
C ILE A 142 -4.20 -12.60 12.03
N LEU A 143 -3.02 -13.06 12.48
CA LEU A 143 -2.42 -14.30 11.99
C LEU A 143 -3.29 -15.52 12.27
N GLN A 144 -3.91 -15.59 13.45
CA GLN A 144 -4.81 -16.68 13.82
C GLN A 144 -6.07 -16.69 12.93
N GLU A 145 -6.66 -15.53 12.68
CA GLU A 145 -7.83 -15.40 11.81
C GLU A 145 -7.51 -15.69 10.35
N LEU A 146 -6.38 -15.19 9.86
CA LEU A 146 -5.85 -15.48 8.53
C LEU A 146 -5.64 -16.98 8.35
N GLU A 147 -5.01 -17.65 9.31
CA GLU A 147 -4.76 -19.08 9.25
C GLU A 147 -6.08 -19.87 9.19
N LYS A 148 -7.04 -19.54 10.04
CA LYS A 148 -8.38 -20.16 10.02
C LYS A 148 -9.04 -19.99 8.66
N LEU A 149 -8.99 -18.77 8.09
CA LEU A 149 -9.58 -18.48 6.79
C LEU A 149 -8.90 -19.29 5.69
N LEU A 150 -7.57 -19.21 5.58
CA LEU A 150 -6.81 -19.92 4.55
C LEU A 150 -7.02 -21.44 4.60
N ALA A 151 -7.19 -22.02 5.80
CA ALA A 151 -7.48 -23.45 5.97
C ALA A 151 -8.84 -23.90 5.40
N THR A 152 -9.76 -22.96 5.17
CA THR A 152 -11.10 -23.24 4.59
C THR A 152 -11.16 -23.04 3.08
N LEU A 153 -10.12 -22.47 2.47
CA LEU A 153 -10.11 -22.12 1.05
C LEU A 153 -9.39 -23.18 0.23
N ASP A 154 -10.01 -23.55 -0.89
CA ASP A 154 -9.41 -24.41 -1.91
C ASP A 154 -9.02 -23.61 -3.16
N GLY A 155 -8.17 -24.16 -4.03
CA GLY A 155 -7.80 -23.55 -5.30
C GLY A 155 -6.77 -22.42 -5.19
N PRO A 156 -6.49 -21.68 -6.28
CA PRO A 156 -5.49 -20.60 -6.27
C PRO A 156 -5.91 -19.44 -5.37
N ILE A 157 -4.97 -18.96 -4.54
CA ILE A 157 -5.18 -17.84 -3.62
C ILE A 157 -4.25 -16.69 -4.00
N ILE A 158 -4.83 -15.51 -4.14
CA ILE A 158 -4.15 -14.22 -4.16
C ILE A 158 -4.42 -13.55 -2.81
N VAL A 159 -3.40 -13.00 -2.19
CA VAL A 159 -3.54 -12.18 -0.99
C VAL A 159 -3.26 -10.72 -1.33
N ALA A 160 -4.11 -9.82 -0.83
CA ALA A 160 -3.81 -8.39 -0.75
C ALA A 160 -3.79 -7.96 0.72
N LEU A 161 -2.73 -7.27 1.12
CA LEU A 161 -2.60 -6.71 2.46
C LEU A 161 -1.84 -5.40 2.39
N HIS A 162 -1.97 -4.54 3.40
CA HIS A 162 -1.24 -3.28 3.39
C HIS A 162 0.22 -3.44 3.88
N PHE A 163 0.40 -4.12 5.02
CA PHE A 163 1.71 -4.26 5.69
C PHE A 163 2.67 -5.23 5.00
N VAL A 164 3.98 -5.02 5.23
CA VAL A 164 5.08 -5.79 4.62
C VAL A 164 5.13 -7.22 5.18
N PRO A 165 4.89 -8.25 4.36
CA PRO A 165 4.79 -9.63 4.84
C PRO A 165 6.14 -10.38 4.91
N HIS A 166 7.24 -9.75 4.44
CA HIS A 166 8.51 -10.44 4.25
C HIS A 166 9.72 -9.51 4.42
N GLN A 167 10.75 -9.99 5.13
CA GLN A 167 11.96 -9.24 5.48
C GLN A 167 12.79 -8.74 4.28
N ASP A 168 12.76 -9.42 3.14
CA ASP A 168 13.49 -9.03 1.92
C ASP A 168 13.05 -7.68 1.31
N PHE A 169 11.94 -7.10 1.78
CA PHE A 169 11.41 -5.82 1.32
C PHE A 169 11.70 -4.67 2.28
N LEU A 170 12.40 -4.91 3.39
CA LEU A 170 12.67 -3.90 4.40
C LEU A 170 13.68 -2.84 3.93
N TYR A 171 13.77 -1.74 4.67
CA TYR A 171 14.79 -0.73 4.41
C TYR A 171 16.19 -1.29 4.65
N ASP A 172 17.04 -1.15 3.64
CA ASP A 172 18.48 -1.35 3.72
C ASP A 172 19.22 0.00 3.84
N HIS A 173 18.91 0.74 4.91
CA HIS A 173 19.62 1.99 5.22
C HIS A 173 19.69 2.20 6.75
N PRO A 174 20.89 2.40 7.34
CA PRO A 174 21.08 2.42 8.80
C PRO A 174 20.17 3.40 9.55
N TYR A 175 19.88 4.56 8.95
CA TYR A 175 18.97 5.54 9.54
C TYR A 175 17.50 5.06 9.62
N PHE A 176 17.05 4.28 8.63
CA PHE A 176 15.66 3.87 8.49
C PHE A 176 15.38 2.48 9.07
N GLN A 177 16.41 1.64 9.30
CA GLN A 177 16.27 0.28 9.83
C GLN A 177 15.44 0.20 11.12
N ARG A 178 15.52 1.20 12.00
CA ARG A 178 14.69 1.23 13.22
C ARG A 178 13.18 1.25 12.94
N PHE A 179 12.76 1.71 11.77
CA PHE A 179 11.35 1.74 11.37
C PHE A 179 10.88 0.40 10.78
N ASN A 180 11.80 -0.52 10.48
CA ASN A 180 11.43 -1.86 10.02
C ASN A 180 10.54 -2.59 11.02
N ALA A 181 10.64 -2.25 12.31
CA ALA A 181 9.79 -2.76 13.37
C ALA A 181 8.29 -2.51 13.13
N PHE A 182 7.93 -1.47 12.38
CA PHE A 182 6.55 -1.04 12.16
C PHE A 182 6.05 -1.33 10.73
N LEU A 183 6.82 -2.12 9.97
CA LEU A 183 6.49 -2.40 8.58
C LEU A 183 5.62 -3.63 8.40
N GLY A 184 5.74 -4.64 9.27
CA GLY A 184 4.92 -5.84 9.21
C GLY A 184 5.48 -6.98 10.06
N SER A 185 5.26 -8.22 9.61
CA SER A 185 5.71 -9.44 10.29
C SER A 185 6.09 -10.53 9.30
N GLN A 186 7.18 -11.25 9.57
CA GLN A 186 7.60 -12.43 8.79
C GLN A 186 6.60 -13.59 8.91
N ALA A 187 5.78 -13.62 9.96
CA ALA A 187 4.83 -14.70 10.19
C ALA A 187 3.74 -14.78 9.09
N PHE A 188 3.44 -13.66 8.42
CA PHE A 188 2.54 -13.67 7.26
C PHE A 188 3.08 -14.54 6.13
N HIS A 189 4.35 -14.38 5.77
CA HIS A 189 4.98 -15.24 4.76
C HIS A 189 4.92 -16.72 5.12
N GLN A 190 5.15 -17.08 6.39
CA GLN A 190 5.10 -18.47 6.84
C GLN A 190 3.72 -19.09 6.58
N LEU A 191 2.63 -18.35 6.83
CA LEU A 191 1.28 -18.78 6.49
C LEU A 191 1.07 -18.86 4.96
N PHE A 192 1.58 -17.88 4.21
CA PHE A 192 1.44 -17.87 2.75
C PHE A 192 2.11 -19.09 2.09
N VAL A 193 3.29 -19.47 2.57
CA VAL A 193 3.98 -20.71 2.14
C VAL A 193 3.18 -21.95 2.56
N LYS A 194 2.76 -22.04 3.82
CA LYS A 194 2.00 -23.17 4.36
C LYS A 194 0.73 -23.45 3.55
N TYR A 195 -0.02 -22.41 3.19
CA TYR A 195 -1.27 -22.51 2.46
C TYR A 195 -1.12 -22.31 0.94
N ARG A 196 0.13 -22.28 0.43
CA ARG A 196 0.46 -22.22 -1.01
C ARG A 196 -0.20 -21.04 -1.73
N VAL A 197 -0.24 -19.88 -1.07
CA VAL A 197 -0.65 -18.61 -1.69
C VAL A 197 0.24 -18.37 -2.92
N LYS A 198 -0.38 -17.99 -4.04
CA LYS A 198 0.33 -17.84 -5.32
C LYS A 198 0.93 -16.46 -5.49
N GLU A 199 0.14 -15.46 -5.18
CA GLU A 199 0.43 -14.06 -5.44
C GLU A 199 0.10 -13.25 -4.18
N VAL A 200 0.97 -12.32 -3.80
CA VAL A 200 0.77 -11.40 -2.67
C VAL A 200 1.04 -9.98 -3.15
N VAL A 201 0.08 -9.08 -2.96
CA VAL A 201 0.21 -7.65 -3.27
C VAL A 201 0.17 -6.84 -1.98
N PHE A 202 1.11 -5.90 -1.81
CA PHE A 202 1.18 -5.06 -0.62
C PHE A 202 1.85 -3.69 -0.85
N GLY A 203 1.75 -2.81 0.16
CA GLY A 203 2.10 -1.40 0.09
C GLY A 203 3.01 -0.91 1.22
N HIS A 204 2.64 0.20 1.86
CA HIS A 204 3.18 0.79 3.11
C HIS A 204 4.56 1.45 3.00
N LEU A 205 5.54 0.79 2.38
CA LEU A 205 6.92 1.33 2.33
C LEU A 205 7.12 2.46 1.31
N HIS A 206 6.15 2.67 0.42
CA HIS A 206 6.23 3.62 -0.70
C HIS A 206 7.40 3.37 -1.67
N HIS A 207 7.96 2.17 -1.66
CA HIS A 207 9.02 1.76 -2.56
C HIS A 207 8.48 0.75 -3.57
N ARG A 208 8.76 0.99 -4.85
CA ARG A 208 8.40 0.06 -5.92
C ARG A 208 9.53 -0.91 -6.15
N HIS A 209 9.21 -2.20 -6.10
CA HIS A 209 10.14 -3.27 -6.40
C HIS A 209 9.66 -4.09 -7.60
N GLN A 210 10.61 -4.68 -8.32
CA GLN A 210 10.27 -5.73 -9.28
C GLN A 210 9.66 -6.92 -8.53
N SER A 211 8.61 -7.50 -9.11
CA SER A 211 7.98 -8.68 -8.54
C SER A 211 8.97 -9.84 -8.50
N ARG A 212 8.95 -10.60 -7.40
CA ARG A 212 9.89 -11.71 -7.18
C ARG A 212 9.21 -12.86 -6.48
N VAL A 213 9.74 -14.06 -6.70
CA VAL A 213 9.24 -15.30 -6.10
C VAL A 213 10.14 -15.66 -4.92
N ILE A 214 9.54 -15.87 -3.75
CA ILE A 214 10.21 -16.31 -2.53
C ILE A 214 9.46 -17.53 -2.01
N GLU A 215 10.15 -18.67 -1.90
CA GLU A 215 9.59 -19.94 -1.42
C GLU A 215 8.27 -20.36 -2.11
N GLY A 216 8.15 -20.06 -3.41
CA GLY A 216 6.98 -20.40 -4.22
C GLY A 216 5.82 -19.39 -4.19
N VAL A 217 5.95 -18.30 -3.43
CA VAL A 217 5.01 -17.17 -3.38
C VAL A 217 5.56 -16.01 -4.21
N ARG A 218 4.79 -15.48 -5.15
CA ARG A 218 5.18 -14.28 -5.91
C ARG A 218 4.66 -13.03 -5.19
N TYR A 219 5.55 -12.07 -4.99
CA TYR A 219 5.27 -10.82 -4.30
C TYR A 219 5.30 -9.63 -5.25
N HIS A 220 4.34 -8.73 -5.09
CA HIS A 220 4.24 -7.45 -5.80
C HIS A 220 4.15 -6.32 -4.80
N MET A 221 5.00 -5.32 -4.99
CA MET A 221 5.07 -4.16 -4.13
C MET A 221 5.29 -2.94 -5.01
N ARG A 222 4.19 -2.28 -5.39
CA ARG A 222 4.20 -1.14 -6.30
C ARG A 222 3.33 0.01 -5.79
N PRO A 223 3.47 0.43 -4.52
CA PRO A 223 2.69 1.52 -3.96
C PRO A 223 2.87 2.82 -4.79
N LEU A 224 1.82 3.63 -4.87
CA LEU A 224 1.93 4.95 -5.50
C LEU A 224 2.81 5.86 -4.64
N GLY A 225 2.52 5.92 -3.33
CA GLY A 225 3.25 6.72 -2.35
C GLY A 225 2.96 8.21 -2.49
N TYR A 226 3.78 9.06 -1.88
CA TYR A 226 3.56 10.51 -1.94
C TYR A 226 4.15 11.14 -3.21
N ILE A 227 3.55 12.20 -3.73
CA ILE A 227 4.01 12.91 -4.94
C ILE A 227 5.47 13.35 -4.89
N ARG A 228 5.98 13.64 -3.70
CA ARG A 228 7.40 13.97 -3.47
C ARG A 228 8.36 12.79 -3.66
N GLU A 229 7.86 11.56 -3.57
CA GLU A 229 8.57 10.27 -3.72
C GLU A 229 8.49 9.73 -5.16
N TRP A 230 7.41 10.06 -5.89
CA TRP A 230 7.15 9.62 -7.27
C TRP A 230 8.35 9.77 -8.21
N GLU A 231 8.48 8.83 -9.14
CA GLU A 231 9.52 8.87 -10.18
C GLU A 231 9.32 10.08 -11.10
N LEU A 232 8.07 10.43 -11.41
CA LEU A 232 7.69 11.66 -12.10
C LEU A 232 8.37 12.89 -11.50
N THR A 233 8.27 13.07 -10.18
CA THR A 233 8.86 14.23 -9.50
C THR A 233 10.39 14.17 -9.55
N ARG A 234 10.98 12.98 -9.47
CA ARG A 234 12.44 12.80 -9.62
C ARG A 234 12.91 13.16 -11.02
N ASN A 235 12.19 12.70 -12.04
CA ASN A 235 12.51 12.91 -13.45
C ASN A 235 12.36 14.36 -13.87
N PHE A 236 11.40 15.10 -13.29
CA PHE A 236 11.31 16.54 -13.49
C PHE A 236 12.64 17.26 -13.18
N PHE A 237 13.33 16.90 -12.09
CA PHE A 237 14.63 17.52 -11.78
C PHE A 237 15.76 17.07 -12.72
N ASN A 238 15.64 15.91 -13.36
CA ASN A 238 16.61 15.48 -14.36
C ASN A 238 16.46 16.29 -15.64
N ASP A 239 15.21 16.52 -16.05
CA ASP A 239 14.86 17.28 -17.27
C ASP A 239 15.01 18.80 -17.07
N PHE A 240 14.77 19.29 -15.85
CA PHE A 240 14.86 20.70 -15.48
C PHE A 240 15.87 20.90 -14.32
N PRO A 241 17.18 20.70 -14.56
CA PRO A 241 18.20 20.74 -13.52
C PRO A 241 18.34 22.11 -12.86
N GLN A 242 17.88 23.20 -13.50
CA GLN A 242 17.88 24.55 -12.94
C GLN A 242 17.02 24.70 -11.68
N TYR A 243 16.04 23.82 -11.45
CA TYR A 243 15.23 23.83 -10.24
C TYR A 243 15.82 22.99 -9.10
N LYS A 244 16.95 22.30 -9.30
CA LYS A 244 17.60 21.52 -8.24
C LYS A 244 18.03 22.43 -7.08
N ILE A 245 17.75 21.99 -5.87
CA ILE A 245 18.19 22.64 -4.63
C ILE A 245 19.37 21.88 -4.01
N PRO A 246 20.22 22.50 -3.17
CA PRO A 246 21.35 21.79 -2.58
C PRO A 246 20.95 20.57 -1.72
N GLN A 247 19.74 20.57 -1.15
CA GLN A 247 19.24 19.48 -0.30
C GLN A 247 18.28 18.53 -1.04
N MET A 248 18.64 18.03 -2.23
CA MET A 248 17.81 17.11 -3.02
C MET A 248 17.36 15.85 -2.26
N TYR A 249 18.14 15.41 -1.27
CA TYR A 249 17.82 14.28 -0.40
C TYR A 249 16.62 14.55 0.54
N ARG A 250 16.24 15.82 0.75
CA ARG A 250 15.06 16.20 1.55
C ARG A 250 13.84 16.32 0.64
N LEU A 251 13.15 15.20 0.41
CA LEU A 251 12.03 15.09 -0.53
C LEU A 251 10.96 16.18 -0.37
N HIS A 252 10.59 16.52 0.88
CA HIS A 252 9.62 17.58 1.15
C HIS A 252 10.11 18.97 0.68
N LYS A 253 11.38 19.32 0.94
CA LYS A 253 11.93 20.60 0.46
C LYS A 253 12.03 20.63 -1.06
N ARG A 254 12.47 19.52 -1.65
CA ARG A 254 12.58 19.34 -3.10
C ARG A 254 11.24 19.58 -3.78
N TYR A 255 10.18 18.90 -3.34
CA TYR A 255 8.84 19.05 -3.93
C TYR A 255 8.27 20.47 -3.75
N ASN A 256 8.42 21.06 -2.57
CA ASN A 256 7.93 22.43 -2.32
C ASN A 256 8.62 23.48 -3.18
N ALA A 257 9.84 23.24 -3.67
CA ALA A 257 10.52 24.16 -4.57
C ALA A 257 9.87 24.24 -5.96
N VAL A 258 9.07 23.24 -6.36
CA VAL A 258 8.56 23.12 -7.74
C VAL A 258 7.05 22.98 -7.86
N LYS A 259 6.34 22.59 -6.79
CA LYS A 259 4.90 22.24 -6.85
C LYS A 259 3.98 23.33 -7.43
N ASP A 260 4.37 24.59 -7.31
CA ASP A 260 3.58 25.75 -7.75
C ASP A 260 4.01 26.29 -9.13
N LEU A 261 5.06 25.73 -9.73
CA LEU A 261 5.54 26.12 -11.06
C LEU A 261 4.59 25.60 -12.14
N ALA A 262 4.35 26.41 -13.17
CA ALA A 262 3.56 26.00 -14.33
C ALA A 262 4.22 24.81 -15.04
N GLU A 263 5.55 24.85 -15.18
CA GLU A 263 6.37 23.81 -15.81
C GLU A 263 6.19 22.46 -15.10
N PHE A 264 6.18 22.44 -13.77
CA PHE A 264 5.97 21.20 -13.01
C PHE A 264 4.54 20.69 -13.16
N ARG A 265 3.54 21.58 -13.16
CA ARG A 265 2.13 21.20 -13.33
C ARG A 265 1.88 20.61 -14.71
N ASP A 266 2.46 21.18 -15.77
CA ASP A 266 2.34 20.66 -17.13
C ASP A 266 3.11 19.36 -17.30
N TYR A 267 4.30 19.25 -16.68
CA TYR A 267 5.04 18.00 -16.61
C TYR A 267 4.23 16.90 -15.92
N LYS A 268 3.60 17.20 -14.77
CA LYS A 268 2.71 16.27 -14.07
C LYS A 268 1.61 15.78 -15.00
N LYS A 269 0.89 16.68 -15.67
CA LYS A 269 -0.20 16.31 -16.59
C LYS A 269 0.26 15.37 -17.70
N LYS A 270 1.45 15.62 -18.27
CA LYS A 270 2.01 14.80 -19.35
C LYS A 270 2.44 13.40 -18.88
N HIS A 271 2.94 13.29 -17.65
CA HIS A 271 3.62 12.08 -17.17
C HIS A 271 2.81 11.27 -16.13
N LEU A 272 1.69 11.79 -15.63
CA LEU A 272 0.90 11.14 -14.58
C LEU A 272 0.40 9.74 -14.98
N ALA A 273 -0.08 9.55 -16.21
CA ALA A 273 -0.55 8.25 -16.65
C ALA A 273 0.55 7.18 -16.60
N ALA A 274 1.80 7.54 -16.89
CA ALA A 274 2.94 6.63 -16.77
C ALA A 274 3.29 6.33 -15.31
N GLU A 275 3.21 7.33 -14.43
CA GLU A 275 3.41 7.14 -12.98
C GLU A 275 2.36 6.20 -12.37
N LEU A 276 1.08 6.40 -12.71
CA LEU A 276 -0.01 5.55 -12.24
C LEU A 276 0.08 4.13 -12.80
N ARG A 277 0.47 3.99 -14.08
CA ARG A 277 0.72 2.68 -14.71
C ARG A 277 1.84 1.93 -14.01
N ASP A 278 2.92 2.63 -13.66
CA ASP A 278 4.04 2.04 -12.94
C ASP A 278 3.65 1.59 -11.52
N ALA A 279 2.64 2.22 -10.91
CA ALA A 279 2.06 1.81 -9.62
C ALA A 279 0.93 0.76 -9.74
N LEU A 280 0.49 0.41 -10.95
CA LEU A 280 -0.55 -0.59 -11.18
C LEU A 280 0.08 -1.98 -11.34
N THR A 281 -0.31 -2.92 -10.48
CA THR A 281 -0.02 -4.35 -10.68
C THR A 281 -1.22 -5.01 -11.34
N VAL A 282 -1.01 -5.83 -12.37
CA VAL A 282 -2.09 -6.56 -13.04
C VAL A 282 -1.85 -8.06 -12.93
N ILE A 283 -2.85 -8.79 -12.45
CA ILE A 283 -2.83 -10.25 -12.37
C ILE A 283 -4.01 -10.79 -13.18
N GLU A 284 -3.71 -11.66 -14.13
CA GLU A 284 -4.72 -12.35 -14.92
C GLU A 284 -5.09 -13.68 -14.27
N VAL A 285 -6.38 -13.91 -14.10
CA VAL A 285 -6.93 -15.17 -13.57
C VAL A 285 -7.91 -15.77 -14.57
N GLN A 286 -8.08 -17.09 -14.57
CA GLN A 286 -8.93 -17.79 -15.53
C GLN A 286 -10.42 -17.57 -15.28
#